data_AF-A0A847XPT2-F1
#
_entry.id   AF-A0A847XPT2-F1
#
_cell.length_a   1.000
_cell.length_b   1.000
_cell.length_c   1.000
_cell.angle_alpha   90.00
_cell.angle_beta   90.00
_cell.angle_gamma   90.00
#
_symmetry.space_group_name_H-M   'P 1'
#
loop_
_entity.id
_entity.type
_entity.pdbx_description
1 polymer ?
#
loop_
_entity_poly.entity_id
_entity_poly.type
_entity_poly.pdbx_seq_one_letter_code
_entity_poly.pdbx_strand_id
1 'polypeptide(L)'
;KNFLNDPGTWDLLGGVKALADKYGLTLLPEIHSRYEEKIHETLGQKGYMTYDFFLPGLIIDAFERNTNEFLIKWINDIQEKGLKVVNMLGCHDGIPLLDLKGLLTDEQIQKLIDIVVKRGGYVKNLHGKKNMYYQVNATYYSALGEDDSKLLLARAIQIFMPGKPQVWYLDLLAGKNDHAAVEKAGPAGHKEINRTNLKLEQASKELEKNVVSKQLSLLRFRNSFPAFGFDAKLEILDSGPEVLKLCWEKNGYKASLEANMKDYSCNITATDEMGKIVFNFQ
;
A
#
# COMPACT_ATOMS: atom_id res chain seq x y z
N LYS A 1 10.42 22.29 -10.49
CA LYS A 1 11.81 21.82 -10.70
C LYS A 1 11.79 20.36 -10.29
N ASN A 2 11.78 19.45 -11.25
CA ASN A 2 11.56 18.02 -11.00
C ASN A 2 12.80 17.43 -10.31
N PHE A 3 12.57 16.45 -9.44
CA PHE A 3 13.62 15.76 -8.67
C PHE A 3 14.55 14.92 -9.57
N LEU A 4 14.17 14.70 -10.83
CA LEU A 4 14.92 13.97 -11.84
C LEU A 4 15.65 14.98 -12.74
N ASN A 5 16.96 15.06 -12.59
CA ASN A 5 17.81 15.81 -13.51
C ASN A 5 18.23 14.85 -14.62
N ASP A 6 17.49 14.86 -15.72
CA ASP A 6 17.81 14.04 -16.88
C ASP A 6 18.99 14.64 -17.68
N PRO A 7 19.94 13.81 -18.17
CA PRO A 7 20.02 12.34 -18.01
C PRO A 7 20.73 11.88 -16.73
N GLY A 8 21.37 12.78 -15.99
CA GLY A 8 22.32 12.45 -14.91
C GLY A 8 21.76 11.54 -13.80
N THR A 9 20.47 11.67 -13.47
CA THR A 9 19.84 10.75 -12.50
C THR A 9 19.84 9.30 -13.01
N TRP A 10 19.57 9.08 -14.29
CA TRP A 10 19.54 7.73 -14.88
C TRP A 10 20.94 7.15 -15.03
N ASP A 11 21.92 7.97 -15.39
CA ASP A 11 23.32 7.54 -15.49
C ASP A 11 23.84 7.06 -14.12
N LEU A 12 23.55 7.82 -13.07
CA LEU A 12 23.90 7.44 -11.70
C LEU A 12 23.19 6.14 -11.27
N LEU A 13 21.86 6.05 -11.45
CA LEU A 13 21.11 4.84 -11.11
C LEU A 13 21.62 3.62 -11.89
N GLY A 14 21.93 3.78 -13.18
CA GLY A 14 22.50 2.73 -14.02
C GLY A 14 23.87 2.26 -13.52
N GLY A 15 24.74 3.19 -13.12
CA GLY A 15 26.04 2.88 -12.51
C GLY A 15 25.89 2.09 -11.21
N VAL A 16 24.98 2.51 -10.32
CA VAL A 16 24.71 1.79 -9.06
C VAL A 16 24.10 0.42 -9.34
N LYS A 17 23.21 0.29 -10.34
CA LYS A 17 22.63 -1.00 -10.75
C LYS A 17 23.69 -1.97 -11.24
N ALA A 18 24.57 -1.52 -12.12
CA ALA A 18 25.67 -2.34 -12.64
C ALA A 18 26.61 -2.83 -11.52
N LEU A 19 26.77 -2.05 -10.45
CA LEU A 19 27.51 -2.49 -9.26
C LEU A 19 26.71 -3.51 -8.44
N ALA A 20 25.42 -3.25 -8.19
CA ALA A 20 24.54 -4.13 -7.43
C ALA A 20 24.38 -5.51 -8.08
N ASP A 21 24.21 -5.55 -9.41
CA ASP A 21 24.01 -6.78 -10.18
C ASP A 21 25.22 -7.73 -10.06
N LYS A 22 26.45 -7.21 -9.95
CA LYS A 22 27.67 -8.02 -9.72
C LYS A 22 27.63 -8.84 -8.42
N TYR A 23 26.82 -8.40 -7.45
CA TYR A 23 26.66 -9.04 -6.15
C TYR A 23 25.29 -9.70 -5.98
N GLY A 24 24.48 -9.79 -7.05
CA GLY A 24 23.11 -10.34 -6.98
C GLY A 24 22.15 -9.49 -6.13
N LEU A 25 22.45 -8.20 -5.93
CA LEU A 25 21.60 -7.27 -5.17
C LEU A 25 20.54 -6.66 -6.08
N THR A 26 19.31 -6.55 -5.57
CA THR A 26 18.22 -5.85 -6.28
C THR A 26 18.11 -4.42 -5.76
N LEU A 27 18.07 -3.44 -6.67
CA LEU A 27 17.80 -2.06 -6.32
C LEU A 27 16.30 -1.78 -6.30
N LEU A 28 15.88 -1.06 -5.27
CA LEU A 28 14.53 -0.53 -5.09
C LEU A 28 14.64 0.99 -4.86
N PRO A 29 14.66 1.80 -5.92
CA PRO A 29 14.70 3.24 -5.78
C PRO A 29 13.43 3.78 -5.12
N GLU A 30 13.60 4.60 -4.08
CA GLU A 30 12.51 5.37 -3.49
C GLU A 30 12.35 6.68 -4.27
N ILE A 31 11.37 6.71 -5.19
CA ILE A 31 11.10 7.89 -6.00
C ILE A 31 9.61 8.21 -5.92
N HIS A 32 9.29 9.30 -5.23
CA HIS A 32 7.96 9.90 -5.24
C HIS A 32 7.74 10.67 -6.54
N SER A 33 6.64 10.35 -7.22
CA SER A 33 6.24 10.99 -8.47
C SER A 33 4.74 10.88 -8.62
N ARG A 34 4.12 11.86 -9.28
CA ARG A 34 2.70 11.79 -9.61
C ARG A 34 2.48 10.73 -10.66
N TYR A 35 1.34 10.05 -10.59
CA TYR A 35 0.95 9.04 -11.57
C TYR A 35 1.03 9.58 -13.01
N GLU A 36 0.56 10.81 -13.24
CA GLU A 36 0.61 11.48 -14.56
C GLU A 36 2.04 11.69 -15.11
N GLU A 37 3.07 11.67 -14.27
CA GLU A 37 4.47 11.84 -14.67
C GLU A 37 5.10 10.54 -15.20
N LYS A 38 4.45 9.37 -14.98
CA LYS A 38 4.86 8.06 -15.52
C LYS A 38 6.29 7.60 -15.20
N ILE A 39 6.89 8.15 -14.14
CA ILE A 39 8.23 7.76 -13.70
C ILE A 39 8.28 6.29 -13.25
N HIS A 40 7.22 5.81 -12.60
CA HIS A 40 7.07 4.41 -12.22
C HIS A 40 7.12 3.46 -13.45
N GLU A 41 6.56 3.87 -14.59
CA GLU A 41 6.65 3.11 -15.85
C GLU A 41 8.09 3.09 -16.38
N THR A 42 8.76 4.25 -16.36
CA THR A 42 10.15 4.39 -16.80
C THR A 42 11.10 3.52 -15.96
N LEU A 43 10.89 3.47 -14.64
CA LEU A 43 11.63 2.60 -13.73
C LEU A 43 11.42 1.12 -14.07
N GLY A 44 10.17 0.70 -14.29
CA GLY A 44 9.83 -0.65 -14.71
C GLY A 44 10.50 -1.05 -16.02
N GLN A 45 10.43 -0.19 -17.04
CA GLN A 45 11.10 -0.40 -18.35
C GLN A 45 12.62 -0.52 -18.23
N LYS A 46 13.24 0.16 -17.27
CA LYS A 46 14.67 0.07 -16.97
C LYS A 46 15.02 -1.10 -16.05
N GLY A 47 14.05 -1.95 -15.69
CA GLY A 47 14.26 -3.16 -14.89
C GLY A 47 14.50 -2.90 -13.41
N TYR A 48 13.98 -1.79 -12.88
CA TYR A 48 13.94 -1.53 -11.43
C TYR A 48 12.61 -2.01 -10.83
N MET A 49 12.66 -2.42 -9.57
CA MET A 49 11.45 -2.50 -8.76
C MET A 49 11.04 -1.09 -8.32
N THR A 50 9.76 -0.88 -8.03
CA THR A 50 9.24 0.40 -7.54
C THR A 50 8.44 0.22 -6.26
N TYR A 51 8.46 1.21 -5.36
CA TYR A 51 7.46 1.26 -4.30
C TYR A 51 6.09 1.60 -4.89
N ASP A 52 5.05 0.91 -4.43
CA ASP A 52 3.67 1.25 -4.76
C ASP A 52 3.20 2.37 -3.82
N PHE A 53 3.54 3.60 -4.18
CA PHE A 53 3.07 4.79 -3.48
C PHE A 53 1.60 5.10 -3.76
N PHE A 54 0.97 4.47 -4.76
CA PHE A 54 -0.42 4.75 -5.10
C PHE A 54 -1.38 3.95 -4.22
N LEU A 55 -1.09 2.67 -3.99
CA LEU A 55 -2.00 1.75 -3.29
C LEU A 55 -2.52 2.27 -1.93
N PRO A 56 -1.71 2.85 -1.02
CA PRO A 56 -2.21 3.38 0.25
C PRO A 56 -3.36 4.38 0.07
N GLY A 57 -3.20 5.32 -0.87
CA GLY A 57 -4.22 6.33 -1.14
C GLY A 57 -5.41 5.77 -1.90
N LEU A 58 -5.19 4.84 -2.83
CA LEU A 58 -6.26 4.19 -3.59
C LEU A 58 -7.18 3.34 -2.72
N ILE A 59 -6.65 2.67 -1.69
CA ILE A 59 -7.49 1.90 -0.75
C ILE A 59 -8.37 2.84 0.08
N ILE A 60 -7.81 3.95 0.58
CA ILE A 60 -8.61 4.94 1.33
C ILE A 60 -9.69 5.50 0.41
N ASP A 61 -9.36 5.89 -0.82
CA ASP A 61 -10.34 6.35 -1.82
C ASP A 61 -11.44 5.33 -2.10
N ALA A 62 -11.08 4.06 -2.30
CA ALA A 62 -12.01 2.97 -2.55
C ALA A 62 -13.03 2.82 -1.41
N PHE A 63 -12.60 2.99 -0.16
CA PHE A 63 -13.48 2.92 1.01
C PHE A 63 -14.36 4.15 1.16
N GLU A 64 -13.83 5.35 0.93
CA GLU A 64 -14.62 6.58 1.09
C GLU A 64 -15.63 6.79 -0.05
N ARG A 65 -15.38 6.23 -1.24
CA ARG A 65 -16.29 6.27 -2.40
C ARG A 65 -17.07 4.98 -2.64
N ASN A 66 -16.84 3.92 -1.86
CA ASN A 66 -17.43 2.59 -2.04
C ASN A 66 -17.24 2.03 -3.47
N THR A 67 -16.02 2.11 -4.02
CA THR A 67 -15.76 1.65 -5.39
C THR A 67 -14.41 0.96 -5.59
N ASN A 68 -14.33 0.01 -6.54
CA ASN A 68 -13.12 -0.68 -6.99
C ASN A 68 -12.41 0.00 -8.16
N GLU A 69 -12.99 1.05 -8.75
CA GLU A 69 -12.61 1.60 -10.05
C GLU A 69 -11.10 1.82 -10.22
N PHE A 70 -10.48 2.58 -9.31
CA PHE A 70 -9.06 2.90 -9.42
C PHE A 70 -8.15 1.78 -8.91
N LEU A 71 -8.65 0.85 -8.08
CA LEU A 71 -7.92 -0.36 -7.73
C LEU A 71 -7.80 -1.27 -8.97
N ILE A 72 -8.91 -1.51 -9.68
CA ILE A 72 -8.90 -2.29 -10.93
C ILE A 72 -8.00 -1.63 -11.97
N LYS A 73 -8.12 -0.31 -12.15
CA LYS A 73 -7.24 0.44 -13.06
C LYS A 73 -5.77 0.20 -12.73
N TRP A 74 -5.39 0.34 -11.46
CA TRP A 74 -4.00 0.19 -11.04
C TRP A 74 -3.49 -1.24 -11.17
N ILE A 75 -4.31 -2.25 -10.86
CA ILE A 75 -3.97 -3.67 -11.09
C ILE A 75 -3.67 -3.91 -12.57
N ASN A 76 -4.53 -3.43 -13.48
CA ASN A 76 -4.31 -3.56 -14.92
C ASN A 76 -3.02 -2.84 -15.35
N ASP A 77 -2.78 -1.62 -14.88
CA ASP A 77 -1.55 -0.87 -15.18
C ASP A 77 -0.29 -1.62 -14.74
N ILE A 78 -0.30 -2.28 -13.56
CA ILE A 78 0.81 -3.14 -13.10
C ILE A 78 1.00 -4.34 -14.04
N GLN A 79 -0.06 -5.04 -14.41
CA GLN A 79 0.00 -6.25 -15.23
C GLN A 79 0.43 -5.95 -16.67
N GLU A 80 -0.21 -4.99 -17.32
CA GLU A 80 0.05 -4.63 -18.73
C GLU A 80 1.48 -4.12 -18.94
N LYS A 81 2.02 -3.40 -17.95
CA LYS A 81 3.37 -2.82 -18.02
C LYS A 81 4.43 -3.71 -17.37
N GLY A 82 4.05 -4.87 -16.82
CA GLY A 82 4.97 -5.80 -16.17
C GLY A 82 5.72 -5.19 -14.97
N LEU A 83 5.08 -4.31 -14.21
CA LEU A 83 5.72 -3.61 -13.09
C LEU A 83 6.00 -4.59 -11.94
N LYS A 84 7.22 -4.53 -11.39
CA LYS A 84 7.58 -5.26 -10.15
C LYS A 84 7.52 -4.31 -8.97
N VAL A 85 6.39 -4.31 -8.27
CA VAL A 85 6.16 -3.36 -7.18
C VAL A 85 6.40 -3.98 -5.79
N VAL A 86 6.86 -3.15 -4.85
CA VAL A 86 6.78 -3.41 -3.42
C VAL A 86 5.63 -2.57 -2.88
N ASN A 87 4.54 -3.23 -2.51
CA ASN A 87 3.33 -2.55 -2.06
C ASN A 87 3.31 -2.36 -0.53
N MET A 88 2.51 -1.42 -0.05
CA MET A 88 2.43 -1.07 1.37
C MET A 88 1.07 -0.48 1.73
N LEU A 89 0.79 -0.38 3.03
CA LEU A 89 -0.29 0.43 3.59
C LEU A 89 0.31 1.68 4.25
N GLY A 90 1.03 1.50 5.36
CA GLY A 90 1.84 2.53 5.97
C GLY A 90 3.34 2.40 5.64
N CYS A 91 4.11 3.43 5.95
CA CYS A 91 5.57 3.38 6.01
C CYS A 91 6.08 4.35 7.08
N HIS A 92 7.39 4.58 7.15
CA HIS A 92 7.99 5.52 8.10
C HIS A 92 7.69 7.00 7.79
N ASP A 93 7.17 7.29 6.59
CA ASP A 93 6.78 8.61 6.11
C ASP A 93 5.25 8.76 6.05
N GLY A 94 4.74 9.88 5.56
CA GLY A 94 3.29 10.09 5.47
C GLY A 94 2.66 9.44 4.24
N ILE A 95 1.33 9.37 4.22
CA ILE A 95 0.55 8.78 3.13
C ILE A 95 0.64 9.69 1.89
N PRO A 96 1.18 9.22 0.75
CA PRO A 96 1.52 10.05 -0.41
C PRO A 96 0.30 10.36 -1.30
N LEU A 97 -0.66 11.13 -0.79
CA LEU A 97 -1.93 11.38 -1.50
C LEU A 97 -1.77 12.22 -2.78
N LEU A 98 -0.76 13.09 -2.88
CA LEU A 98 -0.48 13.82 -4.13
C LEU A 98 -0.02 12.92 -5.27
N ASP A 99 0.60 11.79 -4.96
CA ASP A 99 1.17 10.90 -5.97
C ASP A 99 0.04 10.31 -6.84
N LEU A 100 -1.20 10.33 -6.37
CA LEU A 100 -2.41 9.92 -7.10
C LEU A 100 -2.82 10.86 -8.23
N LYS A 101 -2.18 12.03 -8.39
CA LYS A 101 -2.55 12.97 -9.45
C LYS A 101 -2.36 12.35 -10.83
N GLY A 102 -3.45 12.28 -11.60
CA GLY A 102 -3.55 11.57 -12.88
C GLY A 102 -4.35 10.28 -12.80
N LEU A 103 -4.52 9.69 -11.62
CA LEU A 103 -5.56 8.69 -11.33
C LEU A 103 -6.82 9.38 -10.80
N LEU A 104 -6.64 10.24 -9.81
CA LEU A 104 -7.71 11.01 -9.18
C LEU A 104 -7.65 12.48 -9.60
N THR A 105 -8.79 13.16 -9.55
CA THR A 105 -8.88 14.62 -9.72
C THR A 105 -8.32 15.35 -8.50
N ASP A 106 -7.91 16.61 -8.68
CA ASP A 106 -7.43 17.44 -7.57
C ASP A 106 -8.48 17.59 -6.45
N GLU A 107 -9.78 17.61 -6.80
CA GLU A 107 -10.88 17.65 -5.82
C GLU A 107 -10.98 16.36 -5.02
N GLN A 108 -10.85 15.19 -5.68
CA GLN A 108 -10.85 13.89 -5.00
C GLN A 108 -9.65 13.78 -4.05
N ILE A 109 -8.46 14.18 -4.51
CA ILE A 109 -7.24 14.18 -3.68
C ILE A 109 -7.41 15.09 -2.46
N GLN A 110 -7.95 16.30 -2.64
CA GLN A 110 -8.19 17.22 -1.53
C GLN A 110 -9.16 16.64 -0.50
N LYS A 111 -10.25 15.98 -0.94
CA LYS A 111 -11.18 15.30 -0.04
C LYS A 111 -10.49 14.22 0.79
N LEU A 112 -9.61 13.43 0.19
CA LEU A 112 -8.84 12.41 0.93
C LEU A 112 -7.91 13.04 1.96
N ILE A 113 -7.22 14.12 1.61
CA ILE A 113 -6.38 14.88 2.54
C ILE A 113 -7.22 15.36 3.72
N ASP A 114 -8.36 15.99 3.46
CA ASP A 114 -9.25 16.52 4.49
C ASP A 114 -9.78 15.42 5.41
N ILE A 115 -10.09 14.24 4.87
CA ILE A 115 -10.52 13.06 5.65
C ILE A 115 -9.42 12.60 6.60
N VAL A 116 -8.19 12.43 6.11
CA VAL A 116 -7.07 11.97 6.94
C VAL A 116 -6.70 13.02 8.00
N VAL A 117 -6.75 14.31 7.65
CA VAL A 117 -6.54 15.42 8.59
C VAL A 117 -7.65 15.44 9.66
N LYS A 118 -8.92 15.27 9.28
CA LYS A 118 -10.04 15.16 10.23
C LYS A 118 -9.88 13.98 11.19
N ARG A 119 -9.17 12.92 10.77
CA ARG A 119 -8.79 11.76 11.58
C ARG A 119 -7.49 11.96 12.38
N GLY A 120 -7.01 13.20 12.51
CA GLY A 120 -5.84 13.57 13.31
C GLY A 120 -4.51 13.54 12.56
N GLY A 121 -4.51 13.40 11.23
CA GLY A 121 -3.29 13.49 10.43
C GLY A 121 -2.72 14.91 10.35
N TYR A 122 -1.39 15.01 10.21
CA TYR A 122 -0.70 16.29 10.01
C TYR A 122 -0.27 16.48 8.57
N VAL A 123 -0.64 17.64 8.03
CA VAL A 123 -0.11 18.15 6.76
C VAL A 123 1.07 19.07 7.05
N LYS A 124 2.21 18.81 6.41
CA LYS A 124 3.33 19.74 6.43
C LYS A 124 3.09 20.86 5.41
N ASN A 125 2.76 22.06 5.87
CA ASN A 125 2.81 23.27 5.04
C ASN A 125 4.27 23.71 4.88
N LEU A 126 4.94 23.28 3.82
CA LEU A 126 6.25 23.82 3.44
C LEU A 126 6.08 25.25 2.92
N HIS A 127 6.23 26.25 3.81
CA HIS A 127 6.50 27.66 3.50
C HIS A 127 5.65 28.27 2.37
N GLY A 128 4.31 28.24 2.48
CA GLY A 128 3.42 28.97 1.57
C GLY A 128 3.38 28.47 0.12
N LYS A 129 4.17 27.44 -0.24
CA LYS A 129 4.08 26.76 -1.54
C LYS A 129 3.16 25.55 -1.39
N LYS A 130 1.88 25.79 -1.64
CA LYS A 130 0.77 24.83 -1.61
C LYS A 130 0.95 23.55 -2.45
N ASN A 131 2.05 23.31 -3.17
CA ASN A 131 2.05 22.34 -4.28
C ASN A 131 3.20 21.34 -4.31
N MET A 132 4.08 21.25 -3.30
CA MET A 132 5.32 20.46 -3.48
C MET A 132 5.43 19.14 -2.72
N TYR A 133 4.76 18.91 -1.59
CA TYR A 133 4.85 17.63 -0.85
C TYR A 133 3.65 17.48 0.10
N TYR A 134 2.50 16.94 -0.34
CA TYR A 134 1.48 16.44 0.59
C TYR A 134 1.59 14.93 0.72
N GLN A 135 2.51 14.53 1.60
CA GLN A 135 2.29 13.35 2.39
C GLN A 135 1.48 13.77 3.63
N VAL A 136 0.40 13.06 3.94
CA VAL A 136 -0.34 13.28 5.20
C VAL A 136 0.21 12.33 6.25
N ASN A 137 0.80 12.89 7.31
CA ASN A 137 1.43 12.11 8.36
C ASN A 137 0.36 11.61 9.31
N ALA A 138 0.11 10.31 9.29
CA ALA A 138 -0.80 9.60 10.16
C ALA A 138 -0.36 8.14 10.20
N THR A 139 -0.68 7.43 11.27
CA THR A 139 -0.73 5.97 11.23
C THR A 139 -1.81 5.54 10.26
N TYR A 140 -1.58 4.43 9.54
CA TYR A 140 -2.56 3.96 8.56
C TYR A 140 -3.88 3.55 9.22
N TYR A 141 -3.83 2.97 10.42
CA TYR A 141 -5.02 2.62 11.18
C TYR A 141 -5.86 3.85 11.56
N SER A 142 -5.25 4.92 12.09
CA SER A 142 -5.99 6.16 12.32
C SER A 142 -6.48 6.80 11.02
N ALA A 143 -5.73 6.71 9.91
CA ALA A 143 -6.18 7.18 8.60
C ALA A 143 -7.44 6.44 8.10
N LEU A 144 -7.65 5.19 8.50
CA LEU A 144 -8.89 4.43 8.24
C LEU A 144 -10.02 4.74 9.22
N GLY A 145 -9.80 5.60 10.22
CA GLY A 145 -10.77 5.92 11.26
C GLY A 145 -10.73 4.97 12.45
N GLU A 146 -9.62 4.26 12.65
CA GLU A 146 -9.43 3.29 13.73
C GLU A 146 -10.48 2.17 13.71
N ASP A 147 -10.84 1.75 12.49
CA ASP A 147 -11.84 0.72 12.22
C ASP A 147 -11.14 -0.60 11.85
N ASP A 148 -11.38 -1.63 12.66
CA ASP A 148 -10.79 -2.95 12.50
C ASP A 148 -11.21 -3.62 11.18
N SER A 149 -12.47 -3.46 10.76
CA SER A 149 -12.98 -4.04 9.51
C SER A 149 -12.29 -3.42 8.31
N LYS A 150 -12.11 -2.09 8.31
CA LYS A 150 -11.35 -1.39 7.26
C LYS A 150 -9.89 -1.83 7.23
N LEU A 151 -9.23 -2.00 8.39
CA LEU A 151 -7.83 -2.44 8.43
C LEU A 151 -7.67 -3.86 7.87
N LEU A 152 -8.59 -4.77 8.21
CA LEU A 152 -8.59 -6.14 7.67
C LEU A 152 -8.86 -6.17 6.18
N LEU A 153 -9.84 -5.41 5.70
CA LEU A 153 -10.12 -5.31 4.27
C LEU A 153 -8.92 -4.71 3.51
N ALA A 154 -8.30 -3.66 4.05
CA ALA A 154 -7.11 -3.05 3.46
C ALA A 154 -5.95 -4.06 3.37
N ARG A 155 -5.73 -4.86 4.42
CA ARG A 155 -4.71 -5.91 4.41
C ARG A 155 -5.04 -7.01 3.40
N ALA A 156 -6.29 -7.45 3.34
CA ALA A 156 -6.76 -8.45 2.39
C ALA A 156 -6.52 -7.98 0.95
N ILE A 157 -6.91 -6.75 0.62
CA ILE A 157 -6.63 -6.15 -0.69
C ILE A 157 -5.11 -6.10 -0.94
N GLN A 158 -4.33 -5.59 0.01
CA GLN A 158 -2.88 -5.46 -0.15
C GLN A 158 -2.19 -6.80 -0.47
N ILE A 159 -2.52 -7.89 0.24
CA ILE A 159 -1.87 -9.18 -0.02
C ILE A 159 -2.29 -9.79 -1.36
N PHE A 160 -3.44 -9.40 -1.91
CA PHE A 160 -3.92 -9.81 -3.23
C PHE A 160 -3.45 -8.91 -4.37
N MET A 161 -2.99 -7.69 -4.10
CA MET A 161 -2.39 -6.83 -5.12
C MET A 161 -1.12 -7.49 -5.72
N PRO A 162 -0.89 -7.36 -7.05
CA PRO A 162 0.34 -7.82 -7.67
C PRO A 162 1.53 -7.05 -7.09
N GLY A 163 2.54 -7.79 -6.63
CA GLY A 163 3.72 -7.22 -5.98
C GLY A 163 4.13 -7.95 -4.71
N LYS A 164 5.20 -7.44 -4.10
CA LYS A 164 5.70 -7.90 -2.81
C LYS A 164 5.12 -7.02 -1.70
N PRO A 165 4.31 -7.55 -0.77
CA PRO A 165 3.79 -6.76 0.33
C PRO A 165 4.86 -6.45 1.37
N GLN A 166 5.00 -5.18 1.72
CA GLN A 166 5.74 -4.67 2.86
C GLN A 166 4.75 -4.17 3.91
N VAL A 167 5.07 -4.42 5.18
CA VAL A 167 4.16 -4.18 6.32
C VAL A 167 4.87 -3.26 7.30
N TRP A 168 4.28 -2.09 7.61
CA TRP A 168 4.81 -1.20 8.63
C TRP A 168 4.39 -1.68 10.02
N TYR A 169 5.30 -1.68 10.98
CA TYR A 169 5.00 -2.29 12.28
C TYR A 169 3.77 -1.69 12.98
N LEU A 170 3.50 -0.38 12.81
CA LEU A 170 2.30 0.23 13.37
C LEU A 170 1.02 -0.13 12.61
N ASP A 171 1.07 -0.35 11.29
CA ASP A 171 -0.11 -0.82 10.56
C ASP A 171 -0.44 -2.29 10.92
N LEU A 172 0.58 -3.12 11.18
CA LEU A 172 0.41 -4.47 11.67
C LEU A 172 -0.23 -4.51 13.06
N LEU A 173 0.23 -3.65 13.97
CA LEU A 173 -0.18 -3.64 15.37
C LEU A 173 -1.43 -2.78 15.64
N ALA A 174 -2.10 -2.29 14.60
CA ALA A 174 -3.22 -1.33 14.72
C ALA A 174 -2.85 -0.13 15.63
N GLY A 175 -1.63 0.37 15.44
CA GLY A 175 -1.09 1.52 16.16
C GLY A 175 -1.81 2.80 15.75
N LYS A 176 -2.08 3.66 16.73
CA LYS A 176 -2.78 4.94 16.54
C LYS A 176 -1.80 6.11 16.45
N ASN A 177 -2.30 7.25 15.97
CA ASN A 177 -1.56 8.50 15.93
C ASN A 177 -0.96 8.87 17.29
N ASP A 178 0.36 9.11 17.32
CA ASP A 178 1.09 9.52 18.51
C ASP A 178 1.30 11.04 18.56
N HIS A 179 0.23 11.74 18.93
CA HIS A 179 0.25 13.20 19.06
C HIS A 179 1.24 13.68 20.14
N ALA A 180 1.45 12.89 21.19
CA ALA A 180 2.40 13.23 22.25
C ALA A 180 3.85 13.19 21.74
N ALA A 181 4.20 12.22 20.88
CA ALA A 181 5.50 12.17 20.23
C ALA A 181 5.71 13.38 19.29
N VAL A 182 4.67 13.79 18.55
CA VAL A 182 4.73 15.01 17.72
C VAL A 182 5.00 16.25 18.57
N GLU A 183 4.26 16.44 19.67
CA GLU A 183 4.42 17.58 20.57
C GLU A 183 5.84 17.63 21.15
N LYS A 184 6.35 16.48 21.62
CA LYS A 184 7.70 16.35 22.17
C LYS A 184 8.81 16.64 21.14
N ALA A 185 8.60 16.25 19.88
CA ALA A 185 9.57 16.43 18.81
C ALA A 185 9.54 17.86 18.20
N GLY A 186 8.54 18.67 18.53
CA GLY A 186 8.46 20.07 18.15
C GLY A 186 8.10 20.31 16.67
N PRO A 187 8.38 21.51 16.12
CA PRO A 187 7.84 21.97 14.82
C PRO A 187 8.15 21.08 13.60
N ALA A 188 9.24 20.31 13.65
CA ALA A 188 9.64 19.39 12.58
C ALA A 188 9.23 17.92 12.84
N GLY A 189 8.64 17.63 14.00
CA GLY A 189 8.35 16.29 14.50
C GLY A 189 7.09 15.61 13.99
N HIS A 190 6.42 16.15 12.95
CA HIS A 190 5.15 15.62 12.45
C HIS A 190 5.20 14.16 12.01
N LYS A 191 6.37 13.66 11.57
CA LYS A 191 6.53 12.24 11.20
C LYS A 191 6.50 11.30 12.41
N GLU A 192 6.78 11.80 13.62
CA GLU A 192 6.78 10.99 14.84
C GLU A 192 5.40 10.43 15.19
N ILE A 193 4.32 11.01 14.62
CA ILE A 193 2.96 10.51 14.75
C ILE A 193 2.80 9.04 14.35
N ASN A 194 3.65 8.55 13.45
CA ASN A 194 3.64 7.20 12.90
C ASN A 194 5.00 6.49 13.14
N ARG A 195 5.68 6.83 14.24
CA ARG A 195 6.98 6.27 14.64
C ARG A 195 7.05 5.98 16.14
N THR A 196 5.92 5.67 16.77
CA THR A 196 5.86 5.32 18.19
C THR A 196 6.84 4.20 18.52
N ASN A 197 7.78 4.49 19.41
CA ASN A 197 8.69 3.47 19.94
C ASN A 197 7.93 2.60 20.93
N LEU A 198 7.63 1.36 20.54
CA LEU A 198 6.94 0.40 21.39
C LEU A 198 7.91 -0.36 22.27
N LYS A 199 7.60 -0.45 23.57
CA LYS A 199 8.23 -1.43 24.46
C LYS A 199 7.73 -2.83 24.13
N LEU A 200 8.52 -3.85 24.50
CA LEU A 200 8.18 -5.25 24.23
C LEU A 200 6.82 -5.63 24.84
N GLU A 201 6.53 -5.19 26.06
CA GLU A 201 5.27 -5.48 26.75
C GLU A 201 4.07 -4.85 26.04
N GLN A 202 4.26 -3.67 25.47
CA GLN A 202 3.23 -3.00 24.67
C GLN A 202 2.99 -3.80 23.38
N ALA A 203 4.05 -4.13 22.64
CA ALA A 203 3.94 -4.92 21.41
C ALA A 203 3.27 -6.29 21.66
N SER A 204 3.63 -6.99 22.75
CA SER A 204 3.00 -8.25 23.13
C SER A 204 1.51 -8.10 23.38
N LYS A 205 1.08 -7.03 24.05
CA LYS A 205 -0.35 -6.73 24.27
C LYS A 205 -1.07 -6.42 22.95
N GLU A 206 -0.44 -5.68 22.04
CA GLU A 206 -1.03 -5.38 20.73
C GLU A 206 -1.23 -6.64 19.88
N LEU A 207 -0.34 -7.63 20.00
CA LEU A 207 -0.46 -8.93 19.31
C LEU A 207 -1.69 -9.75 19.76
N GLU A 208 -2.25 -9.48 20.94
CA GLU A 208 -3.46 -10.16 21.44
C GLU A 208 -4.74 -9.62 20.80
N LYS A 209 -4.69 -8.47 20.13
CA LYS A 209 -5.86 -7.92 19.44
C LYS A 209 -6.30 -8.82 18.29
N ASN A 210 -7.61 -9.05 18.19
CA ASN A 210 -8.21 -9.88 17.13
C ASN A 210 -7.81 -9.39 15.72
N VAL A 211 -7.85 -8.08 15.48
CA VAL A 211 -7.44 -7.47 14.21
C VAL A 211 -5.99 -7.79 13.84
N VAL A 212 -5.07 -7.77 14.82
CA VAL A 212 -3.65 -8.07 14.61
C VAL A 212 -3.44 -9.56 14.32
N SER A 213 -4.09 -10.44 15.09
CA SER A 213 -4.06 -11.89 14.86
C SER A 213 -4.59 -12.27 13.47
N LYS A 214 -5.71 -11.67 13.04
CA LYS A 214 -6.27 -11.86 11.69
C LYS A 214 -5.33 -11.35 10.59
N GLN A 215 -4.71 -10.18 10.75
CA GLN A 215 -3.69 -9.70 9.81
C GLN A 215 -2.51 -10.68 9.69
N LEU A 216 -2.02 -11.22 10.80
CA LEU A 216 -0.95 -12.22 10.79
C LEU A 216 -1.35 -13.51 10.08
N SER A 217 -2.61 -13.93 10.19
CA SER A 217 -3.14 -15.08 9.42
C SER A 217 -3.09 -14.83 7.91
N LEU A 218 -3.54 -13.66 7.47
CA LEU A 218 -3.48 -13.23 6.06
C LEU A 218 -2.02 -13.19 5.54
N LEU A 219 -1.10 -12.66 6.34
CA LEU A 219 0.32 -12.57 5.96
C LEU A 219 0.98 -13.94 5.88
N ARG A 220 0.68 -14.86 6.82
CA ARG A 220 1.14 -16.26 6.76
C ARG A 220 0.62 -16.94 5.50
N PHE A 221 -0.67 -16.79 5.21
CA PHE A 221 -1.29 -17.31 4.00
C PHE A 221 -0.60 -16.79 2.73
N ARG A 222 -0.42 -15.47 2.59
CA ARG A 222 0.26 -14.86 1.44
C ARG A 222 1.70 -15.31 1.27
N ASN A 223 2.39 -15.61 2.37
CA ASN A 223 3.78 -16.05 2.37
C ASN A 223 3.95 -17.53 2.01
N SER A 224 3.02 -18.40 2.43
CA SER A 224 3.16 -19.85 2.25
C SER A 224 2.37 -20.42 1.09
N PHE A 225 1.32 -19.75 0.61
CA PHE A 225 0.41 -20.32 -0.37
C PHE A 225 0.95 -20.24 -1.81
N PRO A 226 1.03 -21.35 -2.57
CA PRO A 226 1.74 -21.39 -3.86
C PRO A 226 1.11 -20.58 -5.00
N ALA A 227 -0.15 -20.16 -4.90
CA ALA A 227 -0.84 -19.45 -5.98
C ALA A 227 -0.27 -18.04 -6.25
N PHE A 228 0.50 -17.48 -5.31
CA PHE A 228 1.05 -16.13 -5.45
C PHE A 228 2.48 -16.13 -5.99
N GLY A 229 2.80 -15.17 -6.85
CA GLY A 229 4.16 -14.98 -7.36
C GLY A 229 4.20 -13.97 -8.51
N PHE A 230 5.38 -13.45 -8.85
CA PHE A 230 5.54 -12.60 -10.04
C PHE A 230 5.33 -13.37 -11.35
N ASP A 231 5.39 -14.69 -11.30
CA ASP A 231 5.18 -15.63 -12.40
C ASP A 231 3.80 -16.31 -12.34
N ALA A 232 2.93 -15.90 -11.41
CA ALA A 232 1.57 -16.41 -11.29
C ALA A 232 0.57 -15.53 -12.06
N LYS A 233 -0.57 -16.12 -12.43
CA LYS A 233 -1.65 -15.39 -13.09
C LYS A 233 -2.53 -14.74 -12.02
N LEU A 234 -2.75 -13.43 -12.13
CA LEU A 234 -3.81 -12.72 -11.42
C LEU A 234 -4.92 -12.37 -12.41
N GLU A 235 -6.15 -12.69 -12.06
CA GLU A 235 -7.35 -12.37 -12.82
C GLU A 235 -8.29 -11.49 -11.98
N ILE A 236 -8.78 -10.41 -12.58
CA ILE A 236 -9.85 -9.59 -12.03
C ILE A 236 -11.16 -10.21 -12.49
N LEU A 237 -11.99 -10.66 -11.55
CA LEU A 237 -13.29 -11.27 -11.86
C LEU A 237 -14.38 -10.21 -11.91
N ASP A 238 -15.40 -10.43 -12.73
CA ASP A 238 -16.51 -9.51 -12.88
C ASP A 238 -17.31 -9.36 -11.58
N SER A 239 -17.64 -8.11 -11.23
CA SER A 239 -18.38 -7.74 -10.03
C SER A 239 -18.94 -6.33 -10.12
N GLY A 240 -19.91 -6.02 -9.27
CA GLY A 240 -20.42 -4.65 -9.13
C GLY A 240 -19.34 -3.66 -8.67
N PRO A 241 -19.55 -2.35 -8.85
CA PRO A 241 -18.53 -1.33 -8.59
C PRO A 241 -18.05 -1.31 -7.13
N GLU A 242 -18.88 -1.79 -6.19
CA GLU A 242 -18.61 -1.81 -4.75
C GLU A 242 -17.92 -3.09 -4.25
N VAL A 243 -17.70 -4.07 -5.13
CA VAL A 243 -17.03 -5.34 -4.80
C VAL A 243 -15.81 -5.55 -5.68
N LEU A 244 -14.64 -5.81 -5.10
CA LEU A 244 -13.42 -6.19 -5.80
C LEU A 244 -13.26 -7.71 -5.72
N LYS A 245 -13.23 -8.40 -6.86
CA LYS A 245 -12.97 -9.84 -6.93
C LYS A 245 -11.66 -10.13 -7.65
N LEU A 246 -10.75 -10.82 -6.96
CA LEU A 246 -9.42 -11.15 -7.47
C LEU A 246 -9.15 -12.65 -7.33
N CYS A 247 -8.54 -13.27 -8.34
CA CYS A 247 -8.16 -14.67 -8.32
C CYS A 247 -6.70 -14.84 -8.76
N TRP A 248 -5.86 -15.34 -7.87
CA TRP A 248 -4.51 -15.81 -8.18
C TRP A 248 -4.53 -17.28 -8.54
N GLU A 249 -3.82 -17.67 -9.59
CA GLU A 249 -3.67 -19.05 -10.03
C GLU A 249 -2.22 -19.39 -10.42
N LYS A 250 -1.72 -20.51 -9.89
CA LYS A 250 -0.42 -21.09 -10.27
C LYS A 250 -0.42 -22.59 -10.04
N ASN A 251 -0.05 -23.38 -11.07
CA ASN A 251 0.11 -24.84 -10.97
C ASN A 251 -1.10 -25.54 -10.31
N GLY A 252 -2.32 -25.13 -10.66
CA GLY A 252 -3.57 -25.69 -10.10
C GLY A 252 -3.99 -25.12 -8.74
N TYR A 253 -3.09 -24.45 -8.00
CA TYR A 253 -3.46 -23.72 -6.78
C TYR A 253 -4.22 -22.44 -7.13
N LYS A 254 -5.31 -22.15 -6.40
CA LYS A 254 -6.09 -20.92 -6.56
C LYS A 254 -6.30 -20.22 -5.24
N ALA A 255 -6.19 -18.89 -5.24
CA ALA A 255 -6.56 -18.05 -4.11
C ALA A 255 -7.50 -16.95 -4.61
N SER A 256 -8.70 -16.87 -4.05
CA SER A 256 -9.74 -15.92 -4.45
C SER A 256 -10.07 -14.98 -3.30
N LEU A 257 -10.15 -13.68 -3.59
CA LEU A 257 -10.62 -12.62 -2.71
C LEU A 257 -11.93 -12.06 -3.26
N GLU A 258 -12.91 -11.89 -2.39
CA GLU A 258 -14.05 -11.00 -2.59
C GLU A 258 -14.02 -9.94 -1.48
N ALA A 259 -13.87 -8.67 -1.86
CA ALA A 259 -13.71 -7.53 -0.97
C ALA A 259 -14.84 -6.52 -1.23
N ASN A 260 -15.65 -6.18 -0.22
CA ASN A 260 -16.78 -5.26 -0.35
C ASN A 260 -16.45 -3.92 0.31
N MET A 261 -16.35 -2.86 -0.49
CA MET A 261 -15.94 -1.53 -0.03
C MET A 261 -17.03 -0.79 0.75
N LYS A 262 -18.28 -1.27 0.72
CA LYS A 262 -19.43 -0.62 1.36
C LYS A 262 -19.65 -1.06 2.79
N ASP A 263 -19.54 -2.36 3.05
CA ASP A 263 -19.70 -2.95 4.39
C ASP A 263 -18.37 -3.39 5.03
N TYR A 264 -17.27 -3.23 4.29
CA TYR A 264 -15.91 -3.58 4.67
C TYR A 264 -15.68 -5.08 4.93
N SER A 265 -16.58 -5.94 4.44
CA SER A 265 -16.42 -7.39 4.53
C SER A 265 -15.42 -7.92 3.49
N CYS A 266 -14.78 -9.04 3.82
CA CYS A 266 -14.02 -9.80 2.83
C CYS A 266 -14.18 -11.30 3.05
N ASN A 267 -14.20 -12.04 1.95
CA ASN A 267 -14.14 -13.49 1.94
C ASN A 267 -12.90 -13.90 1.12
N ILE A 268 -12.05 -14.74 1.70
CA ILE A 268 -10.95 -15.37 0.98
C ILE A 268 -11.11 -16.87 1.04
N THR A 269 -10.98 -17.53 -0.11
CA THR A 269 -10.96 -18.98 -0.23
C THR A 269 -9.75 -19.38 -1.06
N ALA A 270 -9.06 -20.44 -0.64
CA ALA A 270 -7.95 -21.00 -1.41
C ALA A 270 -8.08 -22.51 -1.58
N THR A 271 -7.81 -22.99 -2.78
CA THR A 271 -7.88 -24.41 -3.14
C THR A 271 -6.53 -24.93 -3.59
N ASP A 272 -6.21 -26.17 -3.20
CA ASP A 272 -5.06 -26.89 -3.75
C ASP A 272 -5.30 -27.36 -5.19
N GLU A 273 -4.32 -28.05 -5.75
CA GLU A 273 -4.36 -28.62 -7.11
C GLU A 273 -5.52 -29.59 -7.37
N MET A 274 -6.09 -30.18 -6.31
CA MET A 274 -7.24 -31.09 -6.39
C MET A 274 -8.57 -30.36 -6.23
N GLY A 275 -8.56 -29.03 -6.08
CA GLY A 275 -9.75 -28.21 -5.83
C GLY A 275 -10.26 -28.30 -4.39
N LYS A 276 -9.51 -28.91 -3.46
CA LYS A 276 -9.90 -28.97 -2.06
C LYS A 276 -9.62 -27.62 -1.40
N ILE A 277 -10.59 -27.10 -0.66
CA ILE A 277 -10.41 -25.87 0.11
C ILE A 277 -9.42 -26.12 1.25
N VAL A 278 -8.32 -25.36 1.26
CA VAL A 278 -7.22 -25.46 2.25
C VAL A 278 -7.05 -24.18 3.08
N PHE A 279 -7.71 -23.10 2.70
CA PHE A 279 -7.76 -21.86 3.48
C PHE A 279 -9.11 -21.17 3.29
N ASN A 280 -9.65 -20.65 4.38
CA ASN A 280 -10.82 -19.77 4.39
C ASN A 280 -10.60 -18.63 5.38
N PHE A 281 -11.05 -17.43 5.01
CA PHE A 281 -11.05 -16.25 5.88
C PHE A 281 -12.33 -15.46 5.68
N GLN A 282 -12.92 -15.03 6.79
CA GLN A 282 -14.11 -14.16 6.90
C GLN A 282 -13.90 -13.15 8.03
#